data_AF-A0A2U1MJR3-F1
#
_entry.id   AF-A0A2U1MJR3-F1
#
_cell.length_a   1.000
_cell.length_b   1.000
_cell.length_c   1.000
_cell.angle_alpha   90.00
_cell.angle_beta   90.00
_cell.angle_gamma   90.00
#
_symmetry.space_group_name_H-M   'P 1'
#
loop_
_entity.id
_entity.type
_entity.pdbx_description
1 polymer ?
#
loop_
_entity_poly.entity_id
_entity_poly.type
_entity_poly.pdbx_seq_one_letter_code
_entity_poly.pdbx_strand_id
1 'polypeptide(L)'
;MNPSSETVSAEIQDLLDNLSDENYYFVVQELSQFLDNGTENSILLVEMCFNRFTIYGEDLKIMFVEPAIAALFRKLMEKPHFVTVFSHVVLTYTPISEEFIDDLSNSLQLSACEKIGFGLLLLDSENNDIKIAGRDFCMSRCVELCDTYDSLFSANYIVDPLRFLEKSEVLSKHVDTFMQMMLQIWLNANLSFMLAPDDPKYFSCIDFHVENLIDMDDETQAPLFAIMLGMTLISDVERAFIQRSFQKLANILLFPLFLLYISFSLR
;
A
#
# COMPACT_ATOMS: atom_id res chain seq x y z
N MET A 1 -16.11 -35.24 -3.45
CA MET A 1 -15.32 -35.17 -4.70
C MET A 1 -15.20 -33.69 -5.01
N ASN A 2 -14.00 -33.12 -4.95
CA ASN A 2 -13.81 -31.78 -5.49
C ASN A 2 -14.06 -31.86 -7.02
N PRO A 3 -14.79 -30.90 -7.61
CA PRO A 3 -14.89 -30.81 -9.06
C PRO A 3 -13.47 -30.73 -9.68
N SER A 4 -13.29 -31.27 -10.88
CA SER A 4 -12.03 -31.12 -11.60
C SER A 4 -11.76 -29.65 -11.92
N SER A 5 -10.50 -29.24 -11.99
CA SER A 5 -10.09 -27.88 -12.40
C SER A 5 -10.74 -27.43 -13.72
N GLU A 6 -10.94 -28.37 -14.67
CA GLU A 6 -11.66 -28.12 -15.93
C GLU A 6 -13.13 -27.76 -15.71
N THR A 7 -13.81 -28.38 -14.76
CA THR A 7 -15.22 -28.10 -14.44
C THR A 7 -15.35 -26.70 -13.84
N VAL A 8 -14.47 -26.36 -12.91
CA VAL A 8 -14.42 -25.04 -12.25
C VAL A 8 -14.11 -23.94 -13.26
N SER A 9 -13.17 -24.19 -14.17
CA SER A 9 -12.81 -23.22 -15.21
C SER A 9 -13.97 -22.96 -16.17
N ALA A 10 -14.70 -24.01 -16.58
CA ALA A 10 -15.88 -23.86 -17.43
C ALA A 10 -17.00 -23.06 -16.75
N GLU A 11 -17.21 -23.26 -15.45
CA GLU A 11 -18.18 -22.51 -14.65
C GLU A 11 -17.80 -21.03 -14.52
N ILE A 12 -16.55 -20.73 -14.19
CA ILE A 12 -16.03 -19.35 -14.14
C ILE A 12 -16.17 -18.67 -15.51
N GLN A 13 -15.88 -19.40 -16.59
CA GLN A 13 -15.99 -18.87 -17.94
C GLN A 13 -17.44 -18.52 -18.30
N ASP A 14 -18.37 -19.42 -18.02
CA ASP A 14 -19.79 -19.22 -18.30
C ASP A 14 -20.35 -18.02 -17.50
N LEU A 15 -19.95 -17.88 -16.24
CA LEU A 15 -20.32 -16.73 -15.40
C LEU A 15 -19.81 -15.40 -15.99
N LEU A 16 -18.55 -15.36 -16.44
CA LEU A 16 -17.96 -14.17 -17.06
C LEU A 16 -18.59 -13.86 -18.43
N ASP A 17 -18.92 -14.87 -19.21
CA ASP A 17 -19.54 -14.71 -20.55
C ASP A 17 -20.99 -14.23 -20.49
N ASN A 18 -21.73 -14.63 -19.46
CA ASN A 18 -23.13 -14.26 -19.26
C ASN A 18 -23.32 -12.98 -18.42
N LEU A 19 -22.24 -12.26 -18.11
CA LEU A 19 -22.29 -11.06 -17.27
C LEU A 19 -23.05 -9.91 -17.97
N SER A 20 -24.03 -9.35 -17.28
CA SER A 20 -24.91 -8.26 -17.73
C SER A 20 -25.30 -7.35 -16.57
N ASP A 21 -25.92 -6.21 -16.86
CA ASP A 21 -26.45 -5.29 -15.84
C ASP A 21 -27.39 -5.98 -14.84
N GLU A 22 -28.25 -6.87 -15.32
CA GLU A 22 -29.32 -7.47 -14.53
C GLU A 22 -28.80 -8.51 -13.52
N ASN A 23 -27.71 -9.19 -13.86
CA ASN A 23 -27.12 -10.25 -13.05
C ASN A 23 -25.76 -9.89 -12.44
N TYR A 24 -25.24 -8.68 -12.67
CA TYR A 24 -23.92 -8.24 -12.23
C TYR A 24 -23.62 -8.57 -10.78
N TYR A 25 -24.51 -8.16 -9.86
CA TYR A 25 -24.30 -8.37 -8.42
C TYR A 25 -24.23 -9.86 -8.06
N PHE A 26 -25.10 -10.67 -8.66
CA PHE A 26 -25.16 -12.11 -8.41
C PHE A 26 -23.90 -12.80 -8.94
N VAL A 27 -23.50 -12.51 -10.18
CA VAL A 27 -22.32 -13.11 -10.81
C VAL A 27 -21.05 -12.73 -10.06
N VAL A 28 -20.86 -11.46 -9.68
CA VAL A 28 -19.69 -11.05 -8.89
C VAL A 28 -19.68 -11.73 -7.52
N GLN A 29 -20.84 -11.90 -6.89
CA GLN A 29 -20.95 -12.61 -5.62
C GLN A 29 -20.61 -14.09 -5.76
N GLU A 30 -21.04 -14.74 -6.84
CA GLU A 30 -20.75 -16.15 -7.13
C GLU A 30 -19.26 -16.35 -7.46
N LEU A 31 -18.71 -15.53 -8.35
CA LEU A 31 -17.28 -15.50 -8.66
C LEU A 31 -16.42 -15.25 -7.41
N SER A 32 -16.91 -14.42 -6.49
CA SER A 32 -16.22 -14.18 -5.22
C SER A 32 -16.10 -15.44 -4.35
N GLN A 33 -17.00 -16.42 -4.46
CA GLN A 33 -16.93 -17.64 -3.64
C GLN A 33 -15.69 -18.46 -3.98
N PHE A 34 -15.20 -18.39 -5.23
CA PHE A 34 -13.94 -19.04 -5.62
C PHE A 34 -12.73 -18.44 -4.90
N LEU A 35 -12.77 -17.15 -4.54
CA LEU A 35 -11.73 -16.50 -3.73
C LEU A 35 -11.73 -17.00 -2.28
N ASP A 36 -12.90 -17.37 -1.76
CA ASP A 36 -13.09 -17.89 -0.41
C ASP A 36 -12.76 -19.39 -0.31
N ASN A 37 -12.84 -20.12 -1.43
CA ASN A 37 -12.65 -21.58 -1.50
C ASN A 37 -11.18 -22.02 -1.64
N GLY A 38 -10.22 -21.14 -1.31
CA GLY A 38 -8.79 -21.44 -1.22
C GLY A 38 -7.95 -20.98 -2.43
N THR A 39 -6.65 -21.20 -2.31
CA THR A 39 -5.63 -20.65 -3.22
C THR A 39 -5.76 -21.15 -4.66
N GLU A 40 -6.04 -22.45 -4.87
CA GLU A 40 -6.12 -23.05 -6.22
C GLU A 40 -7.26 -22.45 -7.05
N ASN A 41 -8.46 -22.33 -6.47
CA ASN A 41 -9.60 -21.69 -7.12
C ASN A 41 -9.37 -20.19 -7.33
N SER A 42 -8.67 -19.54 -6.40
CA SER A 42 -8.28 -18.13 -6.54
C SER A 42 -7.31 -17.94 -7.72
N ILE A 43 -6.33 -18.84 -7.89
CA ILE A 43 -5.41 -18.84 -9.04
C ILE A 43 -6.21 -18.99 -10.33
N LEU A 44 -7.05 -20.02 -10.45
CA LEU A 44 -7.85 -20.26 -11.65
C LEU A 44 -8.72 -19.06 -12.01
N LEU A 45 -9.44 -18.50 -11.04
CA LEU A 45 -10.27 -17.31 -11.27
C LEU A 45 -9.44 -16.13 -11.77
N VAL A 46 -8.33 -15.83 -11.08
CA VAL A 46 -7.49 -14.68 -11.41
C VAL A 46 -6.81 -14.87 -12.75
N GLU A 47 -6.30 -16.05 -13.09
CA GLU A 47 -5.76 -16.36 -14.43
C GLU A 47 -6.80 -16.13 -15.52
N MET A 48 -8.04 -16.58 -15.32
CA MET A 48 -9.11 -16.37 -16.28
C MET A 48 -9.48 -14.89 -16.42
N CYS A 49 -9.53 -14.15 -15.32
CA CYS A 49 -9.70 -12.70 -15.33
C CYS A 49 -8.54 -12.00 -16.07
N PHE A 50 -7.28 -12.40 -15.82
CA PHE A 50 -6.10 -11.83 -16.48
C PHE A 50 -6.06 -12.15 -17.98
N ASN A 51 -6.44 -13.36 -18.39
CA ASN A 51 -6.58 -13.72 -19.81
C ASN A 51 -7.63 -12.82 -20.48
N ARG A 52 -8.78 -12.59 -19.84
CA ARG A 52 -9.80 -11.66 -20.34
C ARG A 52 -9.29 -10.22 -20.39
N PHE A 53 -8.45 -9.84 -19.44
CA PHE A 53 -7.84 -8.52 -19.36
C PHE A 53 -6.80 -8.29 -20.47
N THR A 54 -5.98 -9.30 -20.80
CA THR A 54 -4.86 -9.22 -21.76
C THR A 54 -5.23 -9.51 -23.21
N ILE A 55 -6.18 -10.42 -23.48
CA ILE A 55 -6.57 -10.84 -24.85
C ILE A 55 -7.36 -9.74 -25.59
N TYR A 56 -7.93 -8.79 -24.86
CA TYR A 56 -8.99 -7.93 -25.37
C TYR A 56 -8.70 -6.43 -25.28
N GLY A 57 -7.43 -6.05 -25.08
CA GLY A 57 -6.97 -4.67 -24.88
C GLY A 57 -7.33 -3.65 -25.98
N GLU A 58 -8.02 -4.04 -27.05
CA GLU A 58 -8.53 -3.13 -28.08
C GLU A 58 -10.05 -3.22 -28.35
N ASP A 59 -10.78 -4.25 -27.87
CA ASP A 59 -12.16 -4.50 -28.34
C ASP A 59 -13.22 -4.87 -27.27
N LEU A 60 -12.91 -4.88 -25.98
CA LEU A 60 -13.95 -5.10 -24.95
C LEU A 60 -14.46 -3.81 -24.33
N LYS A 61 -15.28 -3.11 -25.10
CA LYS A 61 -16.39 -2.30 -24.55
C LYS A 61 -17.50 -3.18 -23.95
N ILE A 62 -17.18 -4.28 -23.25
CA ILE A 62 -18.18 -4.92 -22.39
C ILE A 62 -18.13 -4.16 -21.07
N MET A 63 -19.03 -3.18 -20.97
CA MET A 63 -19.16 -2.19 -19.90
C MET A 63 -19.11 -2.77 -18.46
N PHE A 64 -19.29 -4.09 -18.28
CA PHE A 64 -19.43 -4.76 -16.99
C PHE A 64 -18.30 -5.72 -16.62
N VAL A 65 -17.50 -6.20 -17.58
CA VAL A 65 -16.45 -7.21 -17.30
C VAL A 65 -15.27 -6.57 -16.57
N GLU A 66 -14.81 -5.39 -16.99
CA GLU A 66 -13.71 -4.70 -16.30
C GLU A 66 -14.08 -4.31 -14.86
N PRO A 67 -15.26 -3.71 -14.58
CA PRO A 67 -15.69 -3.46 -13.20
C PRO A 67 -15.80 -4.72 -12.33
N ALA A 68 -16.27 -5.84 -12.90
CA ALA A 68 -16.36 -7.10 -12.18
C ALA A 68 -14.97 -7.65 -11.83
N ILE A 69 -14.04 -7.64 -12.78
CA ILE A 69 -12.64 -8.05 -12.55
C ILE A 69 -11.99 -7.16 -11.48
N ALA A 70 -12.18 -5.85 -11.56
CA ALA A 70 -11.68 -4.91 -10.56
C ALA A 70 -12.27 -5.19 -9.16
N ALA A 71 -13.57 -5.49 -9.07
CA ALA A 71 -14.21 -5.84 -7.80
C ALA A 71 -13.65 -7.16 -7.23
N LEU A 72 -13.46 -8.18 -8.06
CA LEU A 72 -12.85 -9.45 -7.65
C LEU A 72 -11.40 -9.27 -7.19
N PHE A 73 -10.62 -8.44 -7.88
CA PHE A 73 -9.24 -8.16 -7.51
C PHE A 73 -9.14 -7.45 -6.17
N ARG A 74 -9.97 -6.42 -5.92
CA ARG A 74 -10.05 -5.77 -4.60
C ARG A 74 -10.39 -6.76 -3.50
N LYS A 75 -11.35 -7.65 -3.75
CA LYS A 75 -11.75 -8.69 -2.79
C LYS A 75 -10.63 -9.71 -2.55
N LEU A 76 -9.83 -10.01 -3.56
CA LEU A 76 -8.63 -10.84 -3.44
C LEU A 76 -7.55 -10.13 -2.60
N MET A 77 -7.34 -8.81 -2.75
CA MET A 77 -6.38 -8.04 -1.94
C MET A 77 -6.69 -8.09 -0.43
N GLU A 78 -7.95 -8.31 -0.07
CA GLU A 78 -8.39 -8.52 1.31
C GLU A 78 -8.11 -9.95 1.83
N LYS A 79 -7.53 -10.84 1.01
CA LYS A 79 -7.22 -12.22 1.38
C LYS A 79 -5.76 -12.41 1.77
N PRO A 80 -5.47 -13.24 2.78
CA PRO A 80 -4.10 -13.50 3.22
C PRO A 80 -3.23 -14.19 2.16
N HIS A 81 -3.85 -14.91 1.21
CA HIS A 81 -3.16 -15.60 0.12
C HIS A 81 -3.04 -14.77 -1.17
N PHE A 82 -3.40 -13.47 -1.15
CA PHE A 82 -3.32 -12.56 -2.30
C PHE A 82 -1.97 -12.67 -3.03
N VAL A 83 -0.88 -12.50 -2.30
CA VAL A 83 0.47 -12.38 -2.88
C VAL A 83 0.91 -13.69 -3.54
N THR A 84 0.55 -14.82 -2.94
CA THR A 84 0.81 -16.14 -3.52
C THR A 84 0.07 -16.31 -4.85
N VAL A 85 -1.23 -15.95 -4.88
CA VAL A 85 -2.05 -16.01 -6.09
C VAL A 85 -1.49 -15.07 -7.15
N PHE A 86 -1.27 -13.80 -6.79
CA PHE A 86 -0.76 -12.77 -7.68
C PHE A 86 0.60 -13.16 -8.29
N SER A 87 1.53 -13.62 -7.46
CA SER A 87 2.86 -14.04 -7.93
C SER A 87 2.76 -15.22 -8.90
N HIS A 88 1.87 -16.18 -8.65
CA HIS A 88 1.67 -17.32 -9.55
C HIS A 88 1.15 -16.87 -10.92
N VAL A 89 0.10 -16.04 -10.92
CA VAL A 89 -0.52 -15.58 -12.16
C VAL A 89 0.44 -14.69 -12.93
N VAL A 90 0.94 -13.60 -12.34
CA VAL A 90 1.72 -12.59 -13.07
C VAL A 90 3.02 -13.14 -13.65
N LEU A 91 3.74 -13.99 -12.90
CA LEU A 91 4.99 -14.60 -13.39
C LEU A 91 4.78 -15.51 -14.61
N THR A 92 3.55 -15.91 -14.89
CA THR A 92 3.21 -16.72 -16.06
C THR A 92 3.08 -15.88 -17.34
N TYR A 93 2.81 -14.58 -17.23
CA TYR A 93 2.52 -13.71 -18.39
C TYR A 93 3.66 -12.76 -18.77
N THR A 94 4.33 -12.17 -17.78
CA THR A 94 5.29 -11.09 -18.05
C THR A 94 6.33 -10.94 -16.93
N PRO A 95 7.56 -10.49 -17.25
CA PRO A 95 8.43 -9.95 -16.21
C PRO A 95 7.72 -8.81 -15.48
N ILE A 96 7.85 -8.78 -14.15
CA ILE A 96 7.25 -7.76 -13.32
C ILE A 96 8.14 -6.50 -13.29
N SER A 97 7.51 -5.34 -13.35
CA SER A 97 8.14 -4.03 -13.22
C SER A 97 7.21 -3.06 -12.48
N GLU A 98 7.75 -1.95 -12.00
CA GLU A 98 6.95 -0.85 -11.44
C GLU A 98 5.88 -0.35 -12.44
N GLU A 99 6.27 -0.15 -13.70
CA GLU A 99 5.39 0.29 -14.79
C GLU A 99 4.22 -0.68 -15.01
N PHE A 100 4.50 -1.98 -15.03
CA PHE A 100 3.45 -3.00 -15.15
C PHE A 100 2.46 -2.95 -13.98
N ILE A 101 2.97 -2.79 -12.76
CA ILE A 101 2.11 -2.68 -11.55
C ILE A 101 1.26 -1.41 -11.64
N ASP A 102 1.82 -0.31 -12.16
CA ASP A 102 1.07 0.93 -12.33
C ASP A 102 -0.04 0.79 -13.37
N ASP A 103 0.27 0.28 -14.56
CA ASP A 103 -0.71 0.03 -15.62
C ASP A 103 -1.84 -0.88 -15.15
N LEU A 104 -1.49 -1.96 -14.43
CA LEU A 104 -2.48 -2.85 -13.83
C LEU A 104 -3.32 -2.14 -12.77
N SER A 105 -2.71 -1.31 -11.91
CA SER A 105 -3.44 -0.57 -10.88
C SER A 105 -4.42 0.46 -11.46
N ASN A 106 -4.03 1.11 -12.57
CA ASN A 106 -4.85 2.06 -13.32
C ASN A 106 -6.02 1.36 -14.02
N SER A 107 -5.71 0.25 -14.67
CA SER A 107 -6.65 -0.66 -15.31
C SER A 107 -7.74 -1.17 -14.37
N LEU A 108 -7.35 -1.57 -13.15
CA LEU A 108 -8.26 -1.99 -12.10
C LEU A 108 -9.00 -0.82 -11.42
N GLN A 109 -8.69 0.42 -11.81
CA GLN A 109 -9.25 1.64 -11.24
C GLN A 109 -9.10 1.68 -9.72
N LEU A 110 -7.90 1.35 -9.22
CA LEU A 110 -7.59 1.43 -7.81
C LEU A 110 -7.48 2.90 -7.38
N SER A 111 -8.13 3.24 -6.27
CA SER A 111 -7.96 4.53 -5.58
C SER A 111 -6.54 4.70 -5.05
N ALA A 112 -6.14 5.93 -4.71
CA ALA A 112 -4.80 6.21 -4.19
C ALA A 112 -4.43 5.34 -2.97
N CYS A 113 -5.37 5.13 -2.04
CA CYS A 113 -5.16 4.27 -0.88
C CYS A 113 -5.04 2.78 -1.27
N GLU A 114 -5.87 2.31 -2.21
CA GLU A 114 -5.79 0.93 -2.71
C GLU A 114 -4.47 0.68 -3.46
N LYS A 115 -3.95 1.66 -4.21
CA LYS A 115 -2.63 1.57 -4.83
C LYS A 115 -1.51 1.43 -3.80
N ILE A 116 -1.51 2.24 -2.74
CA ILE A 116 -0.55 2.10 -1.64
C ILE A 116 -0.68 0.71 -1.01
N GLY A 117 -1.90 0.26 -0.70
CA GLY A 117 -2.14 -1.07 -0.16
C GLY A 117 -1.64 -2.19 -1.09
N PHE A 118 -1.84 -2.04 -2.40
CA PHE A 118 -1.38 -3.01 -3.38
C PHE A 118 0.15 -3.13 -3.39
N GLY A 119 0.87 -2.00 -3.43
CA GLY A 119 2.33 -1.99 -3.35
C GLY A 119 2.86 -2.64 -2.06
N LEU A 120 2.23 -2.32 -0.92
CA LEU A 120 2.59 -2.90 0.39
C LEU A 120 2.37 -4.43 0.45
N LEU A 121 1.29 -4.95 -0.14
CA LEU A 121 1.05 -6.39 -0.19
C LEU A 121 2.18 -7.11 -0.95
N LEU A 122 2.68 -6.53 -2.04
CA LEU A 122 3.73 -7.17 -2.85
C LEU A 122 5.06 -7.33 -2.09
N LEU A 123 5.29 -6.58 -1.01
CA LEU A 123 6.46 -6.74 -0.14
C LEU A 123 6.49 -8.09 0.59
N ASP A 124 5.34 -8.74 0.78
CA ASP A 124 5.25 -10.07 1.38
C ASP A 124 5.64 -11.20 0.41
N SER A 125 5.94 -10.91 -0.86
CA SER A 125 6.25 -11.95 -1.85
C SER A 125 7.49 -12.75 -1.46
N GLU A 126 7.65 -13.98 -1.95
CA GLU A 126 8.95 -14.67 -1.85
C GLU A 126 9.88 -14.30 -3.01
N ASN A 127 9.34 -13.72 -4.07
CA ASN A 127 10.08 -13.29 -5.24
C ASN A 127 10.63 -11.88 -5.04
N ASN A 128 11.97 -11.73 -5.11
CA ASN A 128 12.63 -10.45 -4.91
C ASN A 128 12.27 -9.39 -5.96
N ASP A 129 12.07 -9.78 -7.22
CA ASP A 129 11.70 -8.84 -8.29
C ASP A 129 10.31 -8.24 -8.01
N ILE A 130 9.37 -9.07 -7.51
CA ILE A 130 8.05 -8.61 -7.08
C ILE A 130 8.16 -7.65 -5.89
N LYS A 131 9.01 -7.96 -4.90
CA LYS A 131 9.23 -7.06 -3.75
C LYS A 131 9.78 -5.70 -4.19
N ILE A 132 10.78 -5.71 -5.06
CA ILE A 132 11.44 -4.48 -5.53
C ILE A 132 10.44 -3.64 -6.32
N ALA A 133 9.78 -4.25 -7.32
CA ALA A 133 8.77 -3.54 -8.12
C ALA A 133 7.62 -3.01 -7.26
N GLY A 134 7.14 -3.78 -6.28
CA GLY A 134 6.11 -3.36 -5.34
C GLY A 134 6.56 -2.22 -4.41
N ARG A 135 7.82 -2.25 -3.95
CA ARG A 135 8.41 -1.17 -3.14
C ARG A 135 8.52 0.12 -3.94
N ASP A 136 9.10 0.06 -5.12
CA ASP A 136 9.34 1.23 -5.96
C ASP A 136 8.00 1.89 -6.34
N PHE A 137 7.03 1.07 -6.77
CA PHE A 137 5.66 1.50 -7.00
C PHE A 137 5.03 2.17 -5.78
N CYS A 138 5.13 1.55 -4.59
CA CYS A 138 4.56 2.11 -3.37
C CYS A 138 5.22 3.44 -2.99
N MET A 139 6.55 3.54 -3.12
CA MET A 139 7.28 4.78 -2.87
C MET A 139 6.85 5.89 -3.82
N SER A 140 6.71 5.60 -5.11
CA SER A 140 6.21 6.52 -6.13
C SER A 140 4.82 7.05 -5.77
N ARG A 141 3.90 6.17 -5.34
CA ARG A 141 2.57 6.57 -4.86
C ARG A 141 2.59 7.43 -3.60
N CYS A 142 3.51 7.16 -2.67
CA CYS A 142 3.69 7.98 -1.49
C CYS A 142 4.25 9.38 -1.83
N VAL A 143 5.13 9.49 -2.83
CA VAL A 143 5.64 10.79 -3.31
C VAL A 143 4.52 11.59 -3.96
N GLU A 144 3.75 11.00 -4.87
CA GLU A 144 2.60 11.66 -5.50
C GLU A 144 1.56 12.13 -4.48
N LEU A 145 1.32 11.31 -3.45
CA LEU A 145 0.44 11.65 -2.34
C LEU A 145 0.96 12.88 -1.58
N CYS A 146 2.27 13.00 -1.35
CA CYS A 146 2.88 14.19 -0.75
C CYS A 146 2.74 15.42 -1.64
N ASP A 147 2.99 15.29 -2.94
CA ASP A 147 2.94 16.41 -3.90
C ASP A 147 1.51 16.95 -4.10
N THR A 148 0.50 16.11 -3.91
CA THR A 148 -0.93 16.49 -4.03
C THR A 148 -1.38 17.47 -2.94
N TYR A 149 -0.68 17.49 -1.80
CA TYR A 149 -0.94 18.44 -0.73
C TYR A 149 0.13 19.52 -0.82
N ASP A 150 -0.23 20.71 -1.35
CA ASP A 150 0.62 21.91 -1.54
C ASP A 150 1.45 22.35 -0.30
N SER A 151 1.29 21.67 0.83
CA SER A 151 2.20 21.72 1.96
C SER A 151 2.39 20.32 2.57
N LEU A 152 3.64 19.84 2.58
CA LEU A 152 4.12 18.78 3.49
C LEU A 152 3.84 19.09 4.97
N PHE A 153 3.38 20.30 5.29
CA PHE A 153 3.06 20.83 6.62
C PHE A 153 1.63 20.55 7.09
N SER A 154 0.83 19.78 6.35
CA SER A 154 -0.45 19.25 6.85
C SER A 154 -0.40 17.74 6.88
N ALA A 155 -0.59 17.10 8.03
CA ALA A 155 -0.57 15.63 8.15
C ALA A 155 -1.74 14.93 7.43
N ASN A 156 -2.60 15.69 6.76
CA ASN A 156 -3.84 15.21 6.11
C ASN A 156 -3.56 14.14 5.04
N TYR A 157 -2.42 14.22 4.34
CA TYR A 157 -2.05 13.24 3.31
C TYR A 157 -1.84 11.83 3.88
N ILE A 158 -1.49 11.70 5.16
CA ILE A 158 -1.23 10.41 5.83
C ILE A 158 -2.52 9.79 6.39
N VAL A 159 -3.50 10.62 6.77
CA VAL A 159 -4.67 10.19 7.56
C VAL A 159 -5.51 9.15 6.81
N ASP A 160 -5.82 9.40 5.53
CA ASP A 160 -6.69 8.50 4.77
C ASP A 160 -6.01 7.16 4.43
N PRO A 161 -4.77 7.12 3.92
CA PRO A 161 -4.03 5.87 3.76
C PRO A 161 -3.87 5.11 5.07
N LEU A 162 -3.51 5.79 6.17
CA LEU A 162 -3.34 5.14 7.48
C LEU A 162 -4.65 4.50 7.94
N ARG A 163 -5.76 5.24 7.87
CA ARG A 163 -7.09 4.73 8.23
C ARG A 163 -7.53 3.58 7.32
N PHE A 164 -7.16 3.61 6.05
CA PHE A 164 -7.42 2.51 5.12
C PHE A 164 -6.64 1.25 5.51
N LEU A 165 -5.33 1.36 5.78
CA LEU A 165 -4.47 0.24 6.17
C LEU A 165 -4.92 -0.37 7.50
N GLU A 166 -5.22 0.45 8.51
CA GLU A 166 -5.64 -0.01 9.84
C GLU A 166 -6.96 -0.77 9.85
N LYS A 167 -7.87 -0.45 8.92
CA LYS A 167 -9.18 -1.12 8.81
C LYS A 167 -9.09 -2.49 8.15
N SER A 168 -8.04 -2.75 7.38
CA SER A 168 -7.86 -4.01 6.66
C SER A 168 -7.11 -5.01 7.52
N GLU A 169 -7.68 -6.21 7.67
CA GLU A 169 -7.06 -7.30 8.43
C GLU A 169 -5.69 -7.69 7.86
N VAL A 170 -5.53 -7.67 6.53
CA VAL A 170 -4.30 -8.07 5.84
C VAL A 170 -3.28 -6.94 5.79
N LEU A 171 -3.73 -5.69 5.58
CA LEU A 171 -2.83 -4.54 5.41
C LEU A 171 -2.40 -3.90 6.72
N SER A 172 -3.12 -4.12 7.82
CA SER A 172 -2.79 -3.52 9.13
C SER A 172 -1.37 -3.82 9.61
N LYS A 173 -0.79 -4.97 9.22
CA LYS A 173 0.60 -5.33 9.53
C LYS A 173 1.64 -4.48 8.78
N HIS A 174 1.24 -3.78 7.73
CA HIS A 174 2.11 -2.96 6.88
C HIS A 174 2.08 -1.46 7.25
N VAL A 175 1.37 -1.09 8.32
CA VAL A 175 1.30 0.29 8.81
C VAL A 175 2.69 0.83 9.13
N ASP A 176 3.53 0.06 9.82
CA ASP A 176 4.89 0.50 10.16
C ASP A 176 5.75 0.70 8.92
N THR A 177 5.68 -0.23 7.96
CA THR A 177 6.36 -0.12 6.66
C THR A 177 5.93 1.11 5.88
N PHE A 178 4.62 1.38 5.82
CA PHE A 178 4.10 2.60 5.19
C PHE A 178 4.65 3.86 5.88
N MET A 179 4.61 3.91 7.21
CA MET A 179 5.15 5.04 7.95
C MET A 179 6.64 5.23 7.67
N GLN A 180 7.43 4.16 7.61
CA GLN A 180 8.86 4.22 7.28
C GLN A 180 9.10 4.81 5.89
N MET A 181 8.30 4.43 4.90
CA MET A 181 8.35 5.01 3.55
C MET A 181 8.04 6.52 3.57
N MET A 182 7.00 6.93 4.31
CA MET A 182 6.66 8.36 4.45
C MET A 182 7.78 9.15 5.13
N LEU A 183 8.41 8.59 6.16
CA LEU A 183 9.57 9.20 6.81
C LEU A 183 10.75 9.33 5.86
N GLN A 184 11.00 8.32 5.02
CA GLN A 184 12.06 8.35 4.02
C GLN A 184 11.87 9.51 3.04
N ILE A 185 10.66 9.64 2.51
CA ILE A 185 10.30 10.70 1.57
C ILE A 185 10.46 12.07 2.24
N TRP A 186 9.96 12.21 3.47
CA TRP A 186 10.10 13.45 4.23
C TRP A 186 11.56 13.82 4.50
N LEU A 187 12.39 12.85 4.91
CA LEU A 187 13.82 13.07 5.14
C LEU A 187 14.52 13.49 3.85
N ASN A 188 14.29 12.78 2.75
CA ASN A 188 14.87 13.11 1.44
C ASN A 188 14.52 14.54 1.00
N ALA A 189 13.30 15.00 1.28
CA ALA A 189 12.89 16.37 0.96
C ALA A 189 13.49 17.44 1.89
N ASN A 190 13.76 17.11 3.16
CA ASN A 190 14.16 18.09 4.20
C ASN A 190 15.63 18.00 4.64
N LEU A 191 16.39 17.00 4.21
CA LEU A 191 17.80 16.81 4.57
C LEU A 191 18.68 17.99 4.16
N SER A 192 18.41 18.62 3.03
CA SER A 192 19.10 19.83 2.57
C SER A 192 18.82 21.05 3.46
N PHE A 193 17.67 21.09 4.15
CA PHE A 193 17.35 22.11 5.14
C PHE A 193 18.00 21.80 6.50
N MET A 194 18.04 20.53 6.91
CA MET A 194 18.69 20.12 8.15
C MET A 194 20.21 20.31 8.08
N LEU A 195 20.87 19.97 6.96
CA LEU A 195 22.32 20.11 6.82
C LEU A 195 22.81 21.55 6.55
N ALA A 196 21.95 22.57 6.66
CA ALA A 196 22.34 23.97 6.57
C ALA A 196 23.24 24.35 7.78
N PRO A 197 24.49 24.78 7.57
CA PRO A 197 25.51 24.82 8.61
C PRO A 197 25.49 26.16 9.35
N ASP A 198 24.46 26.43 10.15
CA ASP A 198 24.49 27.60 11.06
C ASP A 198 24.63 27.24 12.55
N ASP A 199 24.54 25.96 12.94
CA ASP A 199 24.93 25.52 14.29
C ASP A 199 25.54 24.09 14.32
N PRO A 200 26.87 23.95 14.46
CA PRO A 200 27.58 22.67 14.32
C PRO A 200 27.39 21.70 15.50
N LYS A 201 26.57 22.03 16.50
CA LYS A 201 26.38 21.18 17.69
C LYS A 201 25.32 20.08 17.55
N TYR A 202 24.47 20.13 16.52
CA TYR A 202 23.40 19.14 16.33
C TYR A 202 23.74 18.02 15.33
N PHE A 203 24.78 18.19 14.50
CA PHE A 203 24.97 17.35 13.31
C PHE A 203 26.05 16.27 13.40
N SER A 204 26.81 16.18 14.51
CA SER A 204 27.81 15.11 14.67
C SER A 204 27.19 13.72 14.90
N CYS A 205 25.86 13.63 15.01
CA CYS A 205 25.13 12.39 15.23
C CYS A 205 24.41 11.88 13.98
N ILE A 206 24.47 12.59 12.85
CA ILE A 206 23.69 12.29 11.64
C ILE A 206 24.64 12.14 10.45
N ASP A 207 25.54 11.15 10.53
CA ASP A 207 26.10 10.53 9.32
C ASP A 207 25.07 9.50 8.82
N PHE A 208 24.02 9.97 8.15
CA PHE A 208 22.94 9.11 7.65
C PHE A 208 23.14 8.80 6.17
N HIS A 209 23.41 7.54 5.84
CA HIS A 209 23.20 7.00 4.49
C HIS A 209 21.75 6.50 4.41
N VAL A 210 20.88 7.31 3.80
CA VAL A 210 19.41 7.16 3.73
C VAL A 210 18.97 6.07 2.75
N GLU A 211 19.88 5.19 2.34
CA GLU A 211 19.59 4.21 1.30
C GLU A 211 18.70 3.05 1.80
N ASN A 212 18.57 2.80 3.11
CA ASN A 212 17.63 1.81 3.65
C ASN A 212 17.17 2.14 5.10
N LEU A 213 16.14 2.97 5.28
CA LEU A 213 15.50 3.17 6.59
C LEU A 213 14.82 1.90 7.13
N ILE A 214 14.55 0.94 6.25
CA ILE A 214 13.89 -0.33 6.56
C ILE A 214 14.78 -1.24 7.44
N ASP A 215 16.08 -0.98 7.52
CA ASP A 215 17.03 -1.73 8.35
C ASP A 215 17.37 -1.04 9.68
N MET A 216 16.76 0.11 9.99
CA MET A 216 17.03 0.82 11.25
C MET A 216 16.25 0.24 12.42
N ASP A 217 16.88 0.23 13.59
CA ASP A 217 16.21 -0.15 14.83
C ASP A 217 15.12 0.86 15.26
N ASP A 218 14.16 0.37 16.05
CA ASP A 218 13.03 1.17 16.53
C ASP A 218 13.46 2.40 17.36
N GLU A 219 14.62 2.34 18.02
CA GLU A 219 15.15 3.41 18.88
C GLU A 219 15.60 4.63 18.06
N THR A 220 16.13 4.41 16.86
CA THR A 220 16.58 5.47 15.94
C THR A 220 15.47 6.00 15.03
N GLN A 221 14.45 5.19 14.71
CA GLN A 221 13.30 5.62 13.92
C GLN A 221 12.37 6.57 14.69
N ALA A 222 12.09 6.27 15.96
CA ALA A 222 11.08 7.00 16.75
C ALA A 222 11.34 8.53 16.91
N PRO A 223 12.58 8.99 17.15
CA PRO A 223 12.89 10.42 17.21
C PRO A 223 12.68 11.13 15.86
N LEU A 224 13.03 10.48 14.75
CA LEU A 224 12.87 11.04 13.40
C LEU A 224 11.39 11.18 13.03
N PHE A 225 10.56 10.20 13.40
CA PHE A 225 9.11 10.32 13.29
C PHE A 225 8.53 11.45 14.14
N ALA A 226 9.02 11.61 15.37
CA ALA A 226 8.59 12.70 16.24
C ALA A 226 8.97 14.07 15.68
N ILE A 227 10.12 14.18 15.01
CA ILE A 227 10.55 15.40 14.31
C ILE A 227 9.69 15.64 13.07
N MET A 228 9.47 14.62 12.23
CA MET A 228 8.59 14.70 11.07
C MET A 228 7.20 15.17 11.49
N LEU A 229 6.57 14.48 12.45
CA LEU A 229 5.26 14.84 12.99
C LEU A 229 5.28 16.20 13.69
N GLY A 230 6.32 16.53 14.45
CA GLY A 230 6.45 17.84 15.09
C GLY A 230 6.55 18.99 14.09
N MET A 231 7.19 18.77 12.95
CA MET A 231 7.29 19.73 11.85
C MET A 231 6.00 19.80 11.01
N THR A 232 5.27 18.69 10.87
CA THR A 232 3.99 18.64 10.13
C THR A 232 2.74 18.98 10.96
N LEU A 233 2.79 18.87 12.30
CA LEU A 233 1.69 19.16 13.23
C LEU A 233 1.69 20.59 13.79
N ILE A 234 2.50 21.50 13.24
CA ILE A 234 2.38 22.95 13.53
C ILE A 234 1.05 23.52 13.01
N SER A 235 0.29 22.76 12.21
CA SER A 235 -1.12 23.03 11.93
C SER A 235 -2.04 22.03 12.67
N ASP A 236 -2.71 22.53 13.71
CA ASP A 236 -3.59 21.78 14.62
C ASP A 236 -4.73 21.02 13.89
N VAL A 237 -5.05 19.78 14.35
CA VAL A 237 -6.40 19.38 14.84
C VAL A 237 -6.54 17.87 15.20
N GLU A 238 -5.71 16.93 14.74
CA GLU A 238 -5.98 15.48 14.97
C GLU A 238 -4.98 14.73 15.88
N ARG A 239 -4.72 15.26 17.08
CA ARG A 239 -3.83 14.60 18.07
C ARG A 239 -4.32 13.23 18.54
N ALA A 240 -5.64 13.01 18.65
CA ALA A 240 -6.18 11.83 19.34
C ALA A 240 -6.12 10.53 18.52
N PHE A 241 -6.08 10.61 17.19
CA PHE A 241 -6.00 9.46 16.29
C PHE A 241 -4.55 8.97 16.18
N ILE A 242 -3.63 9.89 15.88
CA ILE A 242 -2.19 9.63 15.83
C ILE A 242 -1.69 9.09 17.18
N GLN A 243 -2.16 9.64 18.30
CA GLN A 243 -1.77 9.20 19.64
C GLN A 243 -2.15 7.75 19.96
N ARG A 244 -3.21 7.18 19.37
CA ARG A 244 -3.61 5.78 19.62
C ARG A 244 -2.72 4.77 18.90
N SER A 245 -2.39 5.03 17.63
CA SER A 245 -1.48 4.19 16.85
C SER A 245 -0.05 4.32 17.38
N PHE A 246 0.32 5.54 17.85
CA PHE A 246 1.62 5.79 18.47
C PHE A 246 1.74 5.39 19.94
N GLN A 247 0.68 5.09 20.70
CA GLN A 247 0.82 4.73 22.13
C GLN A 247 1.70 3.47 22.35
N LYS A 248 1.84 2.62 21.31
CA LYS A 248 2.77 1.49 21.31
C LYS A 248 4.25 1.91 21.14
N LEU A 249 4.54 2.96 20.38
CA LEU A 249 5.88 3.53 20.16
C LEU A 249 6.26 4.62 21.20
N ALA A 250 5.26 5.34 21.72
CA ALA A 250 5.39 6.52 22.58
C ALA A 250 5.81 6.21 24.02
N ASN A 251 5.48 5.03 24.53
CA ASN A 251 5.72 4.70 25.94
C ASN A 251 7.20 4.56 26.32
N ILE A 252 8.12 4.60 25.35
CA ILE A 252 9.57 4.46 25.59
C ILE A 252 10.32 5.81 25.47
N LEU A 253 9.85 6.78 24.66
CA LEU A 253 10.67 7.94 24.27
C LEU A 253 10.00 9.33 24.31
N LEU A 254 8.69 9.45 24.56
CA LEU A 254 8.01 10.76 24.45
C LEU A 254 8.15 11.67 25.69
N PHE A 255 8.56 11.15 26.84
CA PHE A 255 8.68 11.94 28.07
C PHE A 255 9.88 12.91 28.10
N PRO A 256 11.09 12.54 27.62
CA PRO A 256 12.25 13.44 27.63
C PRO A 256 12.16 14.55 26.58
N LEU A 257 11.64 14.26 25.38
CA LEU A 257 11.52 15.23 24.28
C LEU A 257 10.44 16.28 24.56
N PHE A 258 9.34 15.90 25.23
CA PHE A 258 8.31 16.83 25.67
C PHE A 258 8.83 17.79 26.75
N LEU A 259 9.71 17.33 27.65
CA LEU A 259 10.38 18.18 28.65
C LEU A 259 11.39 19.15 28.03
N LEU A 260 12.12 18.73 27.00
CA LEU A 260 13.04 19.58 26.24
C LEU A 260 12.29 20.68 25.48
N TYR A 261 11.15 20.36 24.87
CA TYR A 261 10.31 21.35 24.19
C TYR A 261 9.71 22.40 25.14
N ILE A 262 9.18 21.98 26.31
CA ILE A 262 8.70 22.92 27.34
C ILE A 262 9.82 23.83 27.84
N SER A 263 11.05 23.31 27.96
CA SER A 263 12.20 24.11 28.40
C SER A 263 12.65 25.18 27.39
N PHE A 264 12.33 25.01 26.11
CA PHE A 264 12.64 25.96 25.04
C PHE A 264 11.52 26.98 24.81
N SER A 265 10.26 26.62 25.05
CA SER A 265 9.10 27.51 24.88
C SER A 265 8.89 28.49 26.06
N LEU A 266 9.61 28.29 27.16
CA LEU A 266 9.60 29.17 28.35
C LEU A 266 10.81 30.12 28.43
N ARG A 267 11.55 30.31 27.34
CA ARG A 267 12.65 31.28 27.22
C ARG A 267 12.39 32.35 26.17
#